data_AF-A0A1V4ZLD9-F1
#
_entry.id   AF-A0A1V4ZLD9-F1
#
_cell.length_a   1.000
_cell.length_b   1.000
_cell.length_c   1.000
_cell.angle_alpha   90.00
_cell.angle_beta   90.00
_cell.angle_gamma   90.00
#
_symmetry.space_group_name_H-M   'P 1'
#
loop_
_entity.id
_entity.type
_entity.pdbx_description
1 polymer ?
#
loop_
_entity_poly.entity_id
_entity_poly.type
_entity_poly.pdbx_seq_one_letter_code
_entity_poly.pdbx_strand_id
1 'polypeptide(L)'
;MADDDRIQEQEKKIKNLEMELNDLRQGLTVVADYYRDLRQVSRQQVATEIVDQDLARPLVDEDREFEGIWRFHEDVLIPDPLSHIPCNAMYEAFVRYCARTGRNPVGQEAFEFVFARMENPVPSLGNGVWTGYRLRMDRL
;
A
#
# COMPACT_ATOMS: atom_id res chain seq x y z
N MET A 1 -22.25 -77.81 7.66
CA MET A 1 -21.46 -77.23 6.55
C MET A 1 -22.06 -75.91 6.06
N ALA A 2 -23.35 -75.80 5.76
CA ALA A 2 -23.95 -74.54 5.25
C ALA A 2 -23.95 -73.33 6.22
N ASP A 3 -23.97 -73.55 7.54
CA ASP A 3 -23.95 -72.43 8.52
C ASP A 3 -22.55 -71.84 8.74
N ASP A 4 -21.50 -72.65 8.61
CA ASP A 4 -20.12 -72.22 8.83
C ASP A 4 -19.64 -71.30 7.68
N ASP A 5 -20.05 -71.61 6.44
CA ASP A 5 -19.81 -70.78 5.26
C ASP A 5 -20.53 -69.42 5.37
N ARG A 6 -21.75 -69.38 5.93
CA ARG A 6 -22.50 -68.13 6.16
C ARG A 6 -21.86 -67.26 7.23
N ILE A 7 -21.31 -67.87 8.28
CA ILE A 7 -20.59 -67.16 9.35
C ILE A 7 -19.32 -66.52 8.77
N GLN A 8 -18.52 -67.27 8.00
CA GLN A 8 -17.32 -66.73 7.34
C GLN A 8 -17.63 -65.59 6.38
N GLU A 9 -18.72 -65.69 5.62
CA GLU A 9 -19.13 -64.63 4.69
C GLU A 9 -19.57 -63.35 5.43
N GLN A 10 -20.23 -63.49 6.58
CA GLN A 10 -20.57 -62.36 7.45
C GLN A 10 -19.35 -61.73 8.10
N GLU A 11 -18.39 -62.51 8.59
CA GLU A 11 -17.13 -61.99 9.16
C GLU A 11 -16.33 -61.19 8.14
N LYS A 12 -16.27 -61.69 6.89
CA LYS A 12 -15.62 -60.97 5.78
C LYS A 12 -16.32 -59.65 5.47
N LYS A 13 -17.66 -59.64 5.52
CA LYS A 13 -18.46 -58.44 5.29
C LYS A 13 -18.28 -57.41 6.41
N ILE A 14 -18.25 -57.85 7.67
CA ILE A 14 -17.97 -56.99 8.83
C ILE A 14 -16.60 -56.34 8.68
N LYS A 15 -15.56 -57.12 8.38
CA LYS A 15 -14.21 -56.62 8.22
C LYS A 15 -14.09 -55.58 7.09
N ASN A 16 -14.79 -55.78 5.98
CA ASN A 16 -14.84 -54.79 4.89
C ASN A 16 -15.54 -53.50 5.34
N LEU A 17 -16.67 -53.61 6.03
CA LEU A 17 -17.39 -52.45 6.55
C LEU A 17 -16.57 -51.67 7.60
N GLU A 18 -15.81 -52.35 8.44
CA GLU A 18 -14.90 -51.71 9.40
C GLU A 18 -13.78 -50.93 8.69
N MET A 19 -13.27 -51.46 7.59
CA MET A 19 -12.27 -50.79 6.76
C MET A 19 -12.85 -49.55 6.07
N GLU A 20 -14.01 -49.69 5.41
CA GLU A 20 -14.71 -48.56 4.77
C GLU A 20 -15.06 -47.46 5.78
N LEU A 21 -15.48 -47.83 7.00
CA LEU A 21 -15.80 -46.89 8.07
C LEU A 21 -14.55 -46.14 8.57
N ASN A 22 -13.39 -46.81 8.62
CA ASN A 22 -12.14 -46.16 8.94
C ASN A 22 -11.68 -45.19 7.85
N ASP A 23 -11.80 -45.58 6.58
CA ASP A 23 -11.47 -44.70 5.46
C ASP A 23 -12.35 -43.45 5.46
N LEU A 24 -13.65 -43.62 5.74
CA LEU A 24 -14.60 -42.50 5.85
C LEU A 24 -14.24 -41.55 7.01
N ARG A 25 -13.84 -42.10 8.17
CA ARG A 25 -13.40 -41.32 9.34
C ARG A 25 -12.12 -40.53 9.06
N GLN A 26 -11.18 -41.14 8.34
CA GLN A 26 -9.96 -40.45 7.92
C GLN A 26 -10.27 -39.33 6.94
N GLY A 27 -11.13 -39.58 5.94
CA GLY A 27 -11.59 -38.56 5.00
C GLY A 27 -12.28 -37.39 5.69
N LEU A 28 -13.12 -37.65 6.70
CA LEU A 28 -13.79 -36.58 7.47
C LEU A 28 -12.79 -35.72 8.25
N THR A 29 -11.74 -36.32 8.80
CA THR A 29 -10.67 -35.60 9.51
C THR A 29 -9.94 -34.63 8.57
N VAL A 30 -9.58 -35.10 7.36
CA VAL A 30 -8.91 -34.26 6.35
C VAL A 30 -9.78 -33.06 5.95
N VAL A 31 -11.09 -33.28 5.78
CA VAL A 31 -12.03 -32.19 5.46
C VAL A 31 -12.15 -31.20 6.62
N ALA A 32 -12.23 -31.68 7.85
CA ALA A 32 -12.31 -30.82 9.04
C ALA A 32 -11.05 -29.95 9.21
N ASP A 33 -9.87 -30.52 8.98
CA ASP A 33 -8.61 -29.79 9.01
C ASP A 33 -8.54 -28.75 7.88
N TYR A 34 -8.96 -29.10 6.66
CA TYR A 34 -9.06 -28.15 5.56
C TYR A 34 -9.96 -26.95 5.89
N TYR A 35 -11.13 -27.18 6.51
CA TYR A 35 -12.01 -26.09 6.94
C TYR A 35 -11.42 -25.25 8.07
N ARG A 36 -10.64 -25.86 8.98
CA ARG A 36 -9.93 -25.14 10.04
C ARG A 36 -8.87 -24.22 9.44
N ASP A 37 -8.07 -24.72 8.50
CA ASP A 37 -7.02 -23.96 7.82
C ASP A 37 -7.62 -22.81 7.01
N LEU A 38 -8.70 -23.07 6.27
CA LEU A 38 -9.40 -22.05 5.47
C LEU A 38 -9.98 -20.93 6.35
N ARG A 39 -10.50 -21.27 7.53
CA ARG A 39 -10.95 -20.26 8.52
C ARG A 39 -9.78 -19.46 9.10
N GLN A 40 -8.63 -20.09 9.31
CA GLN A 40 -7.44 -19.39 9.82
C GLN A 40 -6.89 -18.41 8.77
N VAL A 41 -6.80 -18.83 7.51
CA VAL A 41 -6.38 -17.98 6.38
C VAL A 41 -7.36 -16.83 6.17
N SER A 42 -8.67 -17.09 6.21
CA SER A 42 -9.70 -16.05 6.06
C SER A 42 -9.61 -15.00 7.19
N ARG A 43 -9.35 -15.41 8.43
CA ARG A 43 -9.14 -14.46 9.54
C ARG A 43 -7.87 -13.63 9.38
N GLN A 44 -6.80 -14.22 8.85
CA GLN A 44 -5.57 -13.50 8.54
C GLN A 44 -5.79 -12.46 7.43
N GLN A 45 -6.51 -12.83 6.36
CA GLN A 45 -6.85 -11.90 5.27
C GLN A 45 -7.70 -10.71 5.73
N VAL A 46 -8.71 -10.94 6.57
CA VAL A 46 -9.53 -9.85 7.12
C VAL A 46 -8.69 -8.90 8.00
N ALA A 47 -7.75 -9.44 8.78
CA ALA A 47 -6.85 -8.60 9.57
C ALA A 47 -5.90 -7.78 8.69
N THR A 48 -5.43 -8.33 7.57
CA THR A 48 -4.61 -7.61 6.59
C THR A 48 -5.41 -6.53 5.85
N GLU A 49 -6.64 -6.80 5.42
CA GLU A 49 -7.50 -5.81 4.74
C GLU A 49 -7.90 -4.63 5.64
N ILE A 50 -8.12 -4.87 6.93
CA ILE A 50 -8.43 -3.80 7.90
C ILE A 50 -7.20 -2.91 8.12
N VAL A 51 -6.01 -3.51 8.25
CA VAL A 51 -4.75 -2.74 8.39
C VAL A 51 -4.44 -1.94 7.12
N ASP A 52 -4.68 -2.49 5.93
CA ASP A 52 -4.51 -1.78 4.67
C ASP A 52 -5.49 -0.60 4.52
N GLN A 53 -6.76 -0.76 4.92
CA GLN A 53 -7.73 0.35 4.84
C GLN A 53 -7.48 1.45 5.88
N ASP A 54 -7.06 1.09 7.10
CA ASP A 54 -6.80 2.06 8.18
C ASP A 54 -5.46 2.79 8.02
N LEU A 55 -4.45 2.19 7.35
CA LEU A 55 -3.23 2.91 6.96
C LEU A 55 -3.41 3.72 5.67
N ALA A 56 -4.12 3.20 4.66
CA ALA A 56 -4.21 3.88 3.36
C ALA A 56 -5.07 5.15 3.39
N ARG A 57 -6.11 5.21 4.23
CA ARG A 57 -6.98 6.41 4.30
C ARG A 57 -6.29 7.67 4.80
N PRO A 58 -5.52 7.64 5.91
CA PRO A 58 -4.75 8.79 6.37
C PRO A 58 -3.69 9.24 5.35
N LEU A 59 -3.03 8.29 4.67
CA LEU A 59 -1.99 8.57 3.68
C LEU A 59 -2.54 9.30 2.44
N VAL A 60 -3.75 8.97 1.99
CA VAL A 60 -4.35 9.58 0.78
C VAL A 60 -4.77 11.05 1.00
N ASP A 61 -5.16 11.44 2.22
CA ASP A 61 -5.51 12.82 2.53
C ASP A 61 -4.28 13.69 2.82
N GLU A 62 -3.22 13.15 3.44
CA GLU A 62 -1.93 13.84 3.62
C GLU A 62 -1.18 14.00 2.28
N ASP A 63 -1.19 12.99 1.41
CA ASP A 63 -0.56 13.08 0.08
C ASP A 63 -1.19 14.15 -0.82
N ARG A 64 -2.49 14.43 -0.65
CA ARG A 64 -3.18 15.50 -1.40
C ARG A 64 -2.69 16.91 -1.03
N GLU A 65 -2.33 17.13 0.23
CA GLU A 65 -1.86 18.42 0.71
C GLU A 65 -0.49 18.77 0.09
N PHE A 66 0.37 17.77 -0.10
CA PHE A 66 1.73 17.95 -0.62
C PHE A 66 1.87 17.71 -2.13
N GLU A 67 0.86 17.12 -2.79
CA GLU A 67 0.84 16.92 -4.26
C GLU A 67 1.12 18.22 -5.02
N GLY A 68 0.66 19.36 -4.50
CA GLY A 68 0.91 20.67 -5.10
C GLY A 68 2.41 20.99 -5.22
N ILE A 69 3.21 20.62 -4.22
CA ILE A 69 4.67 20.85 -4.20
C ILE A 69 5.33 19.98 -5.26
N TRP A 70 4.90 18.72 -5.36
CA TRP A 70 5.42 17.77 -6.34
C TRP A 70 5.13 18.22 -7.77
N ARG A 71 3.90 18.65 -8.04
CA ARG A 71 3.50 19.16 -9.35
C ARG A 71 4.19 20.47 -9.70
N PHE A 72 4.38 21.36 -8.72
CA PHE A 72 5.18 22.57 -8.92
C PHE A 72 6.62 22.26 -9.31
N HIS A 73 7.24 21.28 -8.65
CA HIS A 73 8.58 20.81 -8.96
C HIS A 73 8.69 20.25 -10.39
N GLU A 74 7.74 19.44 -10.83
CA GLU A 74 7.72 18.87 -12.19
C GLU A 74 7.41 19.93 -13.27
N ASP A 75 6.45 20.82 -13.01
CA ASP A 75 5.91 21.71 -14.03
C ASP A 75 6.67 23.02 -14.17
N VAL A 76 7.14 23.59 -13.06
CA VAL A 76 7.64 24.97 -13.00
C VAL A 76 9.13 25.02 -12.79
N LEU A 77 9.72 24.02 -12.13
CA LEU A 77 11.15 24.02 -11.86
C LEU A 77 11.93 23.34 -12.98
N ILE A 78 13.04 23.98 -13.35
CA ILE A 78 13.99 23.42 -14.30
C ILE A 78 15.32 23.25 -13.55
N PRO A 79 15.89 22.03 -13.53
CA PRO A 79 17.20 21.78 -12.96
C PRO A 79 18.25 22.74 -13.53
N ASP A 80 18.88 23.52 -12.67
CA ASP A 80 19.94 24.47 -13.00
C ASP A 80 20.87 24.69 -11.79
N PRO A 81 22.01 23.99 -11.72
CA PRO A 81 22.97 24.09 -10.61
C PRO A 81 23.51 25.50 -10.35
N LEU A 82 23.47 26.39 -11.34
CA LEU A 82 24.00 27.75 -11.24
C LEU A 82 22.92 28.78 -10.87
N SER A 83 21.66 28.37 -10.82
CA SER A 83 20.55 29.25 -10.48
C SER A 83 20.34 29.35 -8.98
N HIS A 84 19.90 30.54 -8.57
CA HIS A 84 19.76 30.98 -7.19
C HIS A 84 18.42 31.71 -7.06
N ILE A 85 17.52 31.23 -6.22
CA ILE A 85 16.19 31.80 -6.02
C ILE A 85 16.00 32.10 -4.53
N PRO A 86 15.74 33.36 -4.13
CA PRO A 86 15.42 33.68 -2.74
C PRO A 86 14.24 32.85 -2.22
N CYS A 87 14.27 32.39 -0.96
CA CYS A 87 13.20 31.55 -0.38
C CYS A 87 11.81 32.12 -0.61
N ASN A 88 11.62 33.41 -0.31
CA ASN A 88 10.35 34.09 -0.49
C ASN A 88 9.89 34.10 -1.95
N ALA A 89 10.82 34.31 -2.90
CA ALA A 89 10.50 34.31 -4.33
C ALA A 89 10.12 32.90 -4.83
N MET A 90 10.75 31.85 -4.30
CA MET A 90 10.39 30.46 -4.60
C MET A 90 9.00 30.12 -4.06
N TYR A 91 8.70 30.53 -2.83
CA TYR A 91 7.39 30.29 -2.23
C TYR A 91 6.28 31.10 -2.92
N GLU A 92 6.53 32.37 -3.26
CA GLU A 92 5.58 33.16 -4.06
C GLU A 92 5.28 32.51 -5.41
N ALA A 93 6.29 31.97 -6.07
CA ALA A 93 6.14 31.21 -7.31
C ALA A 93 5.23 29.98 -7.13
N PHE A 94 5.40 29.25 -6.02
CA PHE A 94 4.53 28.13 -5.65
C PHE A 94 3.09 28.57 -5.40
N VAL A 95 2.87 29.67 -4.65
CA VAL A 95 1.53 30.19 -4.38
C VAL A 95 0.81 30.60 -5.67
N ARG A 96 1.51 31.24 -6.61
CA ARG A 96 0.95 31.60 -7.93
C ARG A 96 0.60 30.36 -8.74
N TYR A 97 1.46 29.35 -8.74
CA TYR A 97 1.20 28.07 -9.38
C TYR A 97 -0.06 27.40 -8.83
N CYS A 98 -0.23 27.36 -7.50
CA CYS A 98 -1.40 26.82 -6.83
C CYS A 98 -2.68 27.57 -7.22
N ALA A 99 -2.64 28.91 -7.19
CA ALA A 99 -3.77 29.74 -7.61
C ALA A 99 -4.19 29.47 -9.06
N ARG A 100 -3.23 29.29 -9.97
CA ARG A 100 -3.49 29.00 -11.38
C ARG A 100 -4.04 27.60 -11.63
N THR A 101 -3.59 26.61 -10.86
CA THR A 101 -3.97 25.19 -11.03
C THR A 101 -5.17 24.78 -10.19
N GLY A 102 -5.74 25.70 -9.40
CA GLY A 102 -6.88 25.43 -8.52
C GLY A 102 -6.51 24.59 -7.30
N ARG A 103 -5.24 24.61 -6.89
CA ARG A 103 -4.73 23.90 -5.71
C ARG A 103 -4.62 24.87 -4.53
N ASN A 104 -4.75 24.35 -3.31
CA ASN A 104 -4.54 25.12 -2.10
C ASN A 104 -3.04 25.15 -1.77
N PRO A 105 -2.42 26.32 -1.59
CA PRO A 105 -1.04 26.40 -1.16
C PRO A 105 -0.93 25.97 0.31
N VAL A 106 0.08 25.15 0.61
CA VAL A 106 0.50 24.89 2.00
C VAL A 106 1.28 26.09 2.56
N GLY A 107 1.44 26.16 3.87
CA GLY A 107 2.26 27.20 4.52
C GLY A 107 3.72 27.14 4.10
N GLN A 108 4.41 28.29 4.17
CA GLN A 108 5.80 28.44 3.74
C GLN A 108 6.76 27.46 4.45
N GLU A 109 6.60 27.27 5.76
CA GLU A 109 7.45 26.35 6.53
C GLU A 109 7.30 24.89 6.05
N ALA A 110 6.05 24.46 5.78
CA ALA A 110 5.78 23.13 5.25
C ALA A 110 6.32 22.98 3.81
N PHE A 111 6.14 24.02 2.99
CA PHE A 111 6.71 24.05 1.65
C PHE A 111 8.24 23.88 1.69
N GLU A 112 8.95 24.68 2.48
CA GLU A 112 10.42 24.62 2.57
C GLU A 112 10.90 23.27 3.10
N PHE A 113 10.19 22.71 4.08
CA PHE A 113 10.51 21.39 4.65
C PHE A 113 10.38 20.28 3.62
N VAL A 114 9.27 20.22 2.88
CA VAL A 114 9.04 19.17 1.87
C VAL A 114 9.96 19.40 0.67
N PHE A 115 10.09 20.65 0.22
CA PHE A 115 10.92 21.01 -0.91
C PHE A 115 12.39 20.63 -0.69
N ALA A 116 12.94 20.85 0.50
CA ALA A 116 14.31 20.42 0.85
C ALA A 116 14.59 18.92 0.68
N ARG A 117 13.54 18.09 0.66
CA ARG A 117 13.62 16.62 0.59
C ARG A 117 13.31 16.07 -0.80
N MET A 118 12.99 16.94 -1.76
CA MET A 118 12.75 16.55 -3.14
C MET A 118 14.03 15.99 -3.76
N GLU A 119 13.88 14.97 -4.59
CA GLU A 119 14.99 14.37 -5.33
C GLU A 119 14.99 14.84 -6.79
N ASN A 120 16.16 14.80 -7.42
CA ASN A 120 16.39 15.05 -8.85
C ASN A 120 16.06 16.46 -9.38
N PRO A 121 16.98 17.44 -9.21
CA PRO A 121 18.14 17.46 -8.29
C PRO A 121 17.75 17.73 -6.83
N VAL A 122 18.60 17.42 -5.86
CA VAL A 122 18.30 17.76 -4.46
C VAL A 122 18.40 19.29 -4.29
N PRO A 123 17.31 20.02 -3.94
CA PRO A 123 17.39 21.46 -3.73
C PRO A 123 18.31 21.74 -2.55
N SER A 124 19.23 22.70 -2.72
CA SER A 124 20.15 23.09 -1.65
C SER A 124 19.75 24.45 -1.10
N LEU A 125 19.54 24.53 0.21
CA LEU A 125 19.20 25.76 0.91
C LEU A 125 20.44 26.34 1.60
N GLY A 126 20.81 27.57 1.24
CA GLY A 126 21.93 28.27 1.88
C GLY A 126 21.70 29.78 1.87
N ASN A 127 21.99 30.45 2.99
CA ASN A 127 21.90 31.91 3.12
C ASN A 127 20.53 32.51 2.69
N GLY A 128 19.42 31.78 2.90
CA GLY A 128 18.08 32.22 2.51
C GLY A 128 17.79 32.11 1.00
N VAL A 129 18.54 31.28 0.28
CA VAL A 129 18.44 31.08 -1.16
C VAL A 129 18.40 29.58 -1.48
N TRP A 130 17.47 29.21 -2.35
CA TRP A 130 17.43 27.90 -3.00
C TRP A 130 18.34 27.87 -4.21
N THR A 131 19.18 26.83 -4.29
CA THR A 131 20.04 26.57 -5.45
C THR A 131 19.72 25.23 -6.09
N GLY A 132 20.11 25.09 -7.36
CA GLY A 132 19.87 23.87 -8.15
C GLY A 132 18.69 23.96 -9.11
N TYR A 133 17.94 25.06 -9.08
CA TYR A 133 16.74 25.25 -9.90
C TYR A 133 16.58 26.67 -10.40
N ARG A 134 16.04 26.80 -11.62
CA ARG A 134 15.48 28.04 -12.14
C ARG A 134 13.97 27.90 -12.38
N LEU A 135 13.27 29.02 -12.32
CA LEU A 135 11.83 29.08 -12.59
C LEU A 135 11.55 29.13 -14.10
N ARG A 136 10.57 28.35 -14.55
CA ARG A 136 9.98 28.45 -15.88
C ARG A 136 8.98 29.60 -15.90
N MET A 137 9.43 30.77 -16.35
CA MET A 137 8.63 32.02 -16.30
C MET A 137 7.33 31.97 -17.11
N ASP A 138 7.27 31.17 -18.17
CA ASP A 138 6.06 30.92 -18.97
C ASP A 138 5.01 30.06 -18.24
N ARG A 139 5.38 29.46 -17.10
CA ARG A 139 4.49 28.61 -16.29
C ARG A 139 4.25 29.13 -14.87
N LEU A 140 4.52 30.40 -14.62
CA LEU A 140 4.19 31.09 -13.37
C LEU A 140 2.94 31.94 -13.47
#